data_AF-A0A535DXT2-F1
#
_entry.id   AF-A0A535DXT2-F1
#
_cell.length_a   1.000
_cell.length_b   1.000
_cell.length_c   1.000
_cell.angle_alpha   90.00
_cell.angle_beta   90.00
_cell.angle_gamma   90.00
#
_symmetry.space_group_name_H-M   'P 1'
#
loop_
_entity.id
_entity.type
_entity.pdbx_description
1 polymer ?
#
loop_
_entity_poly.entity_id
_entity_poly.type
_entity_poly.pdbx_seq_one_letter_code
_entity_poly.pdbx_strand_id
1 'polypeptide(L)'
;MSGNTTLAGAARGVGRISATVTVGMLATATGSATVTLAAIPSVGVVSTMAALCAGSPDRKTIPPASTTPMVRAKTPTETPRPLISDVRVSLRLVRDESGCVPDTYHPAMSPTTLVRGRLRDHPLWSRALAAPEIVGRLIQPVIVSARVEDRERVPDAPFLERLSITELVRDAREASSAGLAGFLIFAASDRKDELALLASERDHVVARAIHAVKDAAPDLAIATDVCVCAYTPHGQCVLFAEGQANVAGTLDRLAEIAAVHADAGADLLIPSGMLEGSVRSLRSAVSAAGRPELPIAAMVKLDSVLYGAHRTAVESIPVTERAVPLVAVDDRDGARTRASREVAAGADAVVLKPGLVTLDLVTRVSESVDRPLISFFTADEHAFFTASDDSRSLADAERETFRAARRAGADLLISYGALSAMTE
;
A
#
# COMPACT_ATOMS: atom_id res chain seq x y z
N MET A 1 3.37 -23.15 -50.46
CA MET A 1 3.93 -22.62 -49.20
C MET A 1 3.65 -21.13 -49.16
N SER A 2 2.47 -20.78 -48.64
CA SER A 2 2.01 -19.41 -48.41
C SER A 2 2.51 -18.96 -47.03
N GLY A 3 3.23 -17.85 -46.98
CA GLY A 3 3.63 -17.22 -45.73
C GLY A 3 2.44 -16.53 -45.07
N ASN A 4 2.32 -16.68 -43.75
CA ASN A 4 1.44 -15.85 -42.93
C ASN A 4 2.23 -15.28 -41.77
N THR A 5 2.36 -13.96 -41.80
CA THR A 5 2.99 -13.11 -40.80
C THR A 5 1.96 -12.81 -39.71
N THR A 6 2.38 -13.01 -38.47
CA THR A 6 1.68 -12.69 -37.22
C THR A 6 1.49 -11.18 -37.07
N LEU A 7 0.26 -10.72 -36.82
CA LEU A 7 -0.06 -9.33 -36.48
C LEU A 7 -0.57 -9.26 -35.04
N ALA A 8 0.17 -8.48 -34.24
CA ALA A 8 -0.06 -8.22 -32.83
C ALA A 8 -1.40 -7.49 -32.58
N GLY A 9 -2.12 -7.93 -31.56
CA GLY A 9 -3.30 -7.25 -31.05
C GLY A 9 -2.91 -6.01 -30.25
N ALA A 10 -3.20 -4.84 -30.81
CA ALA A 10 -3.09 -3.56 -30.11
C ALA A 10 -4.25 -3.39 -29.12
N ALA A 11 -3.90 -3.09 -27.86
CA ALA A 11 -4.84 -2.74 -26.80
C ALA A 11 -5.60 -1.45 -27.16
N ARG A 12 -6.93 -1.48 -27.04
CA ARG A 12 -7.80 -0.30 -27.21
C ARG A 12 -7.83 0.49 -25.91
N GLY A 13 -7.09 1.60 -25.86
CA GLY A 13 -7.21 2.60 -24.80
C GLY A 13 -8.56 3.32 -24.86
N VAL A 14 -9.22 3.47 -23.71
CA VAL A 14 -10.47 4.23 -23.57
C VAL A 14 -10.11 5.69 -23.32
N GLY A 15 -10.09 6.50 -24.38
CA GLY A 15 -9.96 7.95 -24.25
C GLY A 15 -11.25 8.58 -23.71
N ARG A 16 -11.15 9.53 -22.78
CA ARG A 16 -12.28 10.39 -22.42
C ARG A 16 -12.67 11.25 -23.63
N ILE A 17 -13.91 11.11 -24.10
CA ILE A 17 -14.48 11.94 -25.16
C ILE A 17 -15.09 13.17 -24.50
N SER A 18 -14.54 14.36 -24.75
CA SER A 18 -15.21 15.62 -24.43
C SER A 18 -15.82 16.16 -25.72
N ALA A 19 -17.15 16.35 -25.73
CA ALA A 19 -17.89 16.85 -26.88
C ALA A 19 -18.28 18.31 -26.64
N THR A 20 -17.78 19.22 -27.47
CA THR A 20 -18.20 20.63 -27.47
C THR A 20 -19.24 20.83 -28.57
N VAL A 21 -20.45 21.26 -28.20
CA VAL A 21 -21.52 21.59 -29.16
C VAL A 21 -21.47 23.08 -29.47
N THR A 22 -21.23 23.44 -30.72
CA THR A 22 -21.29 24.83 -31.19
C THR A 22 -22.55 25.03 -32.02
N VAL A 23 -23.49 25.84 -31.56
CA VAL A 23 -24.70 26.21 -32.32
C VAL A 23 -24.43 27.55 -33.01
N GLY A 24 -24.32 27.53 -34.34
CA GLY A 24 -24.24 28.75 -35.15
C GLY A 24 -25.63 29.23 -35.53
N MET A 25 -26.01 30.45 -35.13
CA MET A 25 -27.23 31.11 -35.58
C MET A 25 -26.87 32.30 -36.46
N LEU A 26 -27.39 32.33 -37.71
CA LEU A 26 -27.15 33.41 -38.64
C LEU A 26 -28.02 34.63 -38.28
N ALA A 27 -27.36 35.64 -37.68
CA ALA A 27 -27.64 37.08 -37.57
C ALA A 27 -29.09 37.63 -37.56
N THR A 28 -29.43 38.43 -36.54
CA THR A 28 -29.53 39.92 -36.57
C THR A 28 -30.42 40.41 -35.42
N ALA A 29 -29.81 40.96 -34.36
CA ALA A 29 -30.35 42.02 -33.47
C ALA A 29 -29.62 41.98 -32.12
N THR A 30 -29.22 43.16 -31.67
CA THR A 30 -28.55 43.47 -30.41
C THR A 30 -29.46 43.27 -29.20
N GLY A 31 -29.03 42.48 -28.21
CA GLY A 31 -29.65 42.42 -26.88
C GLY A 31 -29.01 41.34 -26.00
N SER A 32 -28.52 41.72 -24.82
CA SER A 32 -28.00 40.76 -23.83
C SER A 32 -29.15 40.08 -23.08
N ALA A 33 -29.18 38.76 -23.04
CA ALA A 33 -30.05 38.01 -22.14
C ALA A 33 -29.24 36.91 -21.44
N THR A 34 -29.20 36.97 -20.12
CA THR A 34 -28.63 35.97 -19.23
C THR A 34 -29.67 34.84 -19.06
N VAL A 35 -29.32 33.61 -19.44
CA VAL A 35 -30.19 32.43 -19.21
C VAL A 35 -29.52 31.54 -18.17
N THR A 36 -30.17 31.44 -17.01
CA THR A 36 -29.81 30.51 -15.93
C THR A 36 -30.39 29.13 -16.24
N LEU A 37 -29.56 28.12 -16.44
CA LEU A 37 -30.00 26.72 -16.58
C LEU A 37 -30.00 26.05 -15.20
N ALA A 38 -31.19 25.68 -14.71
CA ALA A 38 -31.35 24.80 -13.56
C ALA A 38 -31.19 23.33 -14.02
N ALA A 39 -30.23 22.60 -13.45
CA ALA A 39 -30.05 21.18 -13.71
C ALA A 39 -31.02 20.35 -12.86
N ILE A 40 -31.83 19.53 -13.54
CA ILE A 40 -32.70 18.49 -12.96
C ILE A 40 -31.85 17.22 -12.77
N PRO A 41 -31.97 16.48 -11.64
CA PRO A 41 -31.18 15.28 -11.39
C PRO A 41 -31.62 14.11 -12.28
N SER A 42 -30.63 13.40 -12.82
CA SER A 42 -30.78 12.21 -13.66
C SER A 42 -31.26 10.99 -12.85
N VAL A 43 -32.44 10.51 -13.23
CA VAL A 43 -33.00 9.21 -12.83
C VAL A 43 -32.29 8.09 -13.60
N GLY A 44 -31.88 7.04 -12.89
CA GLY A 44 -31.22 5.87 -13.45
C GLY A 44 -32.15 4.97 -14.28
N VAL A 45 -31.57 4.28 -15.25
CA VAL A 45 -32.20 3.16 -15.95
C VAL A 45 -31.21 2.01 -16.00
N VAL A 46 -31.56 0.96 -15.24
CA VAL A 46 -31.03 -0.41 -15.34
C VAL A 46 -31.73 -1.06 -16.53
N SER A 47 -30.99 -1.74 -17.42
CA SER A 47 -31.58 -2.64 -18.40
C SER A 47 -30.84 -3.97 -18.45
N THR A 48 -31.65 -5.02 -18.36
CA THR A 48 -31.32 -6.44 -18.25
C THR A 48 -31.14 -7.09 -19.63
N MET A 49 -30.12 -7.93 -19.80
CA MET A 49 -29.96 -9.00 -20.80
C MET A 49 -28.94 -9.99 -20.21
N ALA A 50 -28.99 -11.31 -20.35
CA ALA A 50 -29.87 -12.27 -21.00
C ALA A 50 -29.59 -13.64 -20.38
N ALA A 51 -30.60 -14.50 -20.23
CA ALA A 51 -30.40 -15.93 -20.08
C ALA A 51 -31.64 -16.66 -20.60
N LEU A 52 -31.47 -17.47 -21.66
CA LEU A 52 -32.00 -18.83 -21.82
C LEU A 52 -31.89 -19.28 -23.28
N CYS A 53 -31.10 -20.33 -23.51
CA CYS A 53 -31.24 -21.24 -24.65
C CYS A 53 -32.09 -22.45 -24.23
N ALA A 54 -32.89 -22.90 -25.19
CA ALA A 54 -33.99 -23.86 -25.19
C ALA A 54 -33.78 -25.27 -24.61
N GLY A 55 -34.89 -25.93 -24.24
CA GLY A 55 -35.02 -27.39 -24.27
C GLY A 55 -36.17 -28.08 -23.49
N SER A 56 -37.45 -27.86 -23.86
CA SER A 56 -38.63 -28.80 -23.93
C SER A 56 -39.00 -29.80 -22.79
N PRO A 57 -40.16 -30.49 -22.81
CA PRO A 57 -41.54 -30.02 -22.60
C PRO A 57 -42.29 -30.81 -21.48
N ASP A 58 -43.40 -30.30 -20.93
CA ASP A 58 -44.65 -31.09 -20.81
C ASP A 58 -45.89 -30.30 -20.29
N ARG A 59 -46.97 -30.42 -21.08
CA ARG A 59 -48.40 -30.60 -20.73
C ARG A 59 -49.02 -29.97 -19.46
N LYS A 60 -49.96 -29.02 -19.65
CA LYS A 60 -51.45 -29.14 -19.50
C LYS A 60 -52.19 -27.82 -19.10
N THR A 61 -53.13 -27.40 -19.98
CA THR A 61 -54.51 -26.87 -19.77
C THR A 61 -54.86 -25.72 -18.78
N ILE A 62 -55.14 -24.51 -19.33
CA ILE A 62 -56.39 -23.66 -19.33
C ILE A 62 -57.42 -23.88 -18.18
N PRO A 63 -58.04 -22.86 -17.49
CA PRO A 63 -58.95 -21.81 -18.05
C PRO A 63 -58.95 -20.38 -17.39
N PRO A 64 -59.78 -19.43 -17.90
CA PRO A 64 -59.50 -17.97 -17.87
C PRO A 64 -60.47 -17.10 -17.03
N ALA A 65 -60.15 -15.79 -17.04
CA ALA A 65 -61.04 -14.61 -17.02
C ALA A 65 -61.53 -14.02 -15.68
N SER A 66 -61.26 -12.72 -15.49
CA SER A 66 -62.24 -11.68 -15.07
C SER A 66 -61.60 -10.29 -15.29
N THR A 67 -62.02 -9.57 -16.34
CA THR A 67 -62.95 -8.41 -16.35
C THR A 67 -62.40 -7.08 -15.80
N THR A 68 -62.25 -6.15 -16.75
CA THR A 68 -62.08 -4.68 -16.69
C THR A 68 -63.23 -3.99 -15.92
N PRO A 69 -63.17 -2.67 -15.55
CA PRO A 69 -63.23 -1.53 -16.49
C PRO A 69 -62.26 -0.37 -16.15
N MET A 70 -61.59 0.29 -17.11
CA MET A 70 -62.05 1.37 -18.01
C MET A 70 -62.61 2.63 -17.31
N VAL A 71 -61.81 3.72 -17.30
CA VAL A 71 -62.29 5.10 -17.35
C VAL A 71 -61.42 5.90 -18.32
N ARG A 72 -62.09 6.71 -19.16
CA ARG A 72 -61.61 7.40 -20.37
C ARG A 72 -61.69 8.91 -20.16
N ALA A 73 -60.70 9.67 -20.62
CA ALA A 73 -60.85 11.10 -20.96
C ALA A 73 -59.70 11.51 -21.92
N LYS A 74 -59.99 11.69 -23.22
CA LYS A 74 -60.21 12.97 -23.94
C LYS A 74 -58.92 13.74 -24.28
N THR A 75 -58.46 13.56 -25.51
CA THR A 75 -57.60 14.49 -26.27
C THR A 75 -58.37 15.78 -26.60
N PRO A 76 -57.70 16.93 -26.79
CA PRO A 76 -57.65 17.44 -28.16
C PRO A 76 -56.41 18.30 -28.56
N THR A 77 -56.17 18.30 -29.88
CA THR A 77 -55.62 19.37 -30.76
C THR A 77 -54.11 19.62 -30.89
N GLU A 78 -53.64 19.44 -32.14
CA GLU A 78 -52.35 19.81 -32.72
C GLU A 78 -52.16 21.33 -32.92
N THR A 79 -50.92 21.78 -32.76
CA THR A 79 -50.36 23.00 -33.38
C THR A 79 -48.91 22.73 -33.85
N PRO A 80 -48.41 23.41 -34.91
CA PRO A 80 -47.38 22.86 -35.81
C PRO A 80 -45.93 23.01 -35.31
N ARG A 81 -45.08 22.05 -35.68
CA ARG A 81 -43.63 22.00 -35.40
C ARG A 81 -42.83 22.94 -36.32
N PRO A 82 -41.81 23.65 -35.83
CA PRO A 82 -40.78 24.21 -36.70
C PRO A 82 -39.75 23.13 -37.08
N LEU A 83 -39.42 23.05 -38.36
CA LEU A 83 -38.33 22.26 -38.92
C LEU A 83 -36.98 22.87 -38.50
N ILE A 84 -36.21 22.15 -37.70
CA ILE A 84 -34.77 22.41 -37.53
C ILE A 84 -34.05 21.45 -38.48
N SER A 85 -33.56 21.97 -39.60
CA SER A 85 -32.66 21.27 -40.51
C SER A 85 -31.21 21.48 -40.09
N ASP A 86 -30.48 20.37 -39.98
CA ASP A 86 -29.01 20.23 -39.91
C ASP A 86 -28.28 20.71 -38.64
N VAL A 87 -28.14 19.79 -37.68
CA VAL A 87 -27.13 19.87 -36.62
C VAL A 87 -25.87 19.13 -37.10
N ARG A 88 -24.78 19.86 -37.39
CA ARG A 88 -23.46 19.25 -37.63
C ARG A 88 -22.67 19.18 -36.33
N VAL A 89 -22.37 17.95 -35.90
CA VAL A 89 -21.46 17.66 -34.78
C VAL A 89 -20.08 17.34 -35.35
N SER A 90 -19.07 18.15 -35.04
CA SER A 90 -17.67 17.85 -35.35
C SER A 90 -16.94 17.42 -34.08
N LEU A 91 -16.51 16.16 -34.02
CA LEU A 91 -15.66 15.61 -32.96
C LEU A 91 -14.19 15.91 -33.28
N ARG A 92 -13.50 16.64 -32.40
CA ARG A 92 -12.03 16.71 -32.39
C ARG A 92 -11.50 15.81 -31.28
N LEU A 93 -10.70 14.83 -31.65
CA LEU A 93 -9.88 14.06 -30.72
C LEU A 93 -8.65 14.91 -30.38
N VAL A 94 -8.56 15.33 -29.12
CA VAL A 94 -7.32 15.92 -28.57
C VAL A 94 -6.54 14.76 -27.95
N ARG A 95 -5.35 14.46 -28.48
CA ARG A 95 -4.39 13.59 -27.79
C ARG A 95 -3.69 14.43 -26.74
N ASP A 96 -3.78 14.02 -25.49
CA ASP A 96 -2.92 14.52 -24.42
C ASP A 96 -1.56 13.82 -24.58
N GLU A 97 -0.49 14.61 -24.78
CA GLU A 97 0.89 14.12 -24.83
C GLU A 97 1.58 14.32 -23.47
N SER A 98 0.91 13.86 -22.41
CA SER A 98 1.53 13.70 -21.10
C SER A 98 2.18 12.31 -21.04
N GLY A 99 3.48 12.29 -20.70
CA GLY A 99 4.37 11.13 -20.81
C GLY A 99 3.82 9.85 -20.16
N CYS A 100 3.98 8.74 -20.89
CA CYS A 100 3.59 7.40 -20.47
C CYS A 100 4.37 6.97 -19.22
N VAL A 101 3.75 7.06 -18.05
CA VAL A 101 4.12 6.24 -16.88
C VAL A 101 3.46 4.87 -17.10
N PRO A 102 4.15 3.73 -16.94
CA PRO A 102 3.56 2.42 -17.17
C PRO A 102 2.31 2.23 -16.30
N ASP A 103 1.25 1.79 -16.96
CA ASP A 103 -0.11 1.65 -16.48
C ASP A 103 -0.18 0.99 -15.09
N THR A 104 -0.75 1.76 -14.17
CA THR A 104 -0.95 1.45 -12.76
C THR A 104 -1.72 0.14 -12.57
N TYR A 105 -1.19 -0.77 -11.76
CA TYR A 105 -1.91 -1.94 -11.27
C TYR A 105 -3.11 -1.48 -10.42
N HIS A 106 -4.29 -1.35 -11.03
CA HIS A 106 -5.55 -1.16 -10.31
C HIS A 106 -6.62 -2.14 -10.82
N PRO A 107 -6.49 -3.45 -10.56
CA PRO A 107 -7.66 -4.30 -10.66
C PRO A 107 -8.64 -3.90 -9.56
N ALA A 108 -9.91 -3.68 -9.93
CA ALA A 108 -10.98 -3.58 -8.96
C ALA A 108 -10.92 -4.80 -8.01
N MET A 109 -10.91 -4.54 -6.69
CA MET A 109 -10.75 -5.61 -5.70
C MET A 109 -11.81 -6.69 -5.88
N SER A 110 -11.38 -7.94 -6.09
CA SER A 110 -12.30 -9.07 -6.14
C SER A 110 -12.70 -9.53 -4.73
N PRO A 111 -13.85 -10.20 -4.54
CA PRO A 111 -14.18 -10.89 -3.29
C PRO A 111 -13.06 -11.86 -2.86
N THR A 112 -12.37 -12.48 -3.81
CA THR A 112 -11.22 -13.36 -3.58
C THR A 112 -10.03 -12.62 -2.95
N THR A 113 -9.79 -11.36 -3.33
CA THR A 113 -8.74 -10.50 -2.77
C THR A 113 -9.01 -10.15 -1.32
N LEU A 114 -10.28 -9.89 -0.97
CA LEU A 114 -10.69 -9.66 0.42
C LEU A 114 -10.47 -10.91 1.30
N VAL A 115 -10.60 -12.10 0.72
CA VAL A 115 -10.39 -13.38 1.41
C VAL A 115 -8.90 -13.72 1.53
N ARG A 116 -8.11 -13.57 0.47
CA ARG A 116 -6.68 -13.93 0.45
C ARG A 116 -5.75 -12.88 1.07
N GLY A 117 -6.22 -11.63 1.20
CA GLY A 117 -5.43 -10.49 1.67
C GLY A 117 -4.64 -9.83 0.53
N ARG A 118 -4.51 -8.50 0.57
CA ARG A 118 -3.91 -7.72 -0.53
C ARG A 118 -2.43 -8.02 -0.76
N LEU A 119 -1.71 -8.46 0.28
CA LEU A 119 -0.28 -8.78 0.15
C LEU A 119 -0.06 -9.97 -0.80
N ARG A 120 -0.94 -10.98 -0.76
CA ARG A 120 -0.86 -12.16 -1.63
C ARG A 120 -1.20 -11.86 -3.09
N ASP A 121 -1.96 -10.80 -3.33
CA ASP A 121 -2.35 -10.37 -4.68
C ASP A 121 -1.41 -9.28 -5.24
N HIS A 122 -0.63 -8.61 -4.39
CA HIS A 122 0.31 -7.59 -4.83
C HIS A 122 1.40 -8.19 -5.74
N PRO A 123 1.70 -7.58 -6.91
CA PRO A 123 2.56 -8.17 -7.92
C PRO A 123 3.99 -8.47 -7.41
N LEU A 124 4.58 -7.56 -6.62
CA LEU A 124 5.93 -7.76 -6.08
C LEU A 124 5.95 -8.76 -4.90
N TRP A 125 5.07 -8.56 -3.91
CA TRP A 125 5.04 -9.39 -2.71
C TRP A 125 4.57 -10.81 -2.97
N SER A 126 3.66 -11.04 -3.92
CA SER A 126 3.26 -12.40 -4.31
C SER A 126 4.42 -13.22 -4.87
N ARG A 127 5.32 -12.59 -5.66
CA ARG A 127 6.58 -13.21 -6.11
C ARG A 127 7.49 -13.55 -4.94
N ALA A 128 7.69 -12.61 -4.00
CA ALA A 128 8.50 -12.85 -2.81
C ALA A 128 7.93 -13.98 -1.94
N LEU A 129 6.61 -14.01 -1.74
CA LEU A 129 5.91 -15.08 -1.00
C LEU A 129 6.05 -16.45 -1.67
N ALA A 130 6.21 -16.49 -3.00
CA ALA A 130 6.42 -17.71 -3.78
C ALA A 130 7.91 -18.06 -4.00
N ALA A 131 8.85 -17.22 -3.58
CA ALA A 131 10.28 -17.42 -3.86
C ALA A 131 10.79 -18.74 -3.23
N PRO A 132 11.49 -19.59 -4.00
CA PRO A 132 12.03 -20.84 -3.46
C PRO A 132 13.20 -20.56 -2.50
N GLU A 133 14.08 -19.64 -2.90
CA GLU A 133 15.27 -19.28 -2.14
C GLU A 133 14.97 -18.26 -1.04
N ILE A 134 15.81 -18.29 0.01
CA ILE A 134 15.66 -17.39 1.16
C ILE A 134 15.87 -15.93 0.78
N VAL A 135 16.79 -15.65 -0.15
CA VAL A 135 17.13 -14.29 -0.61
C VAL A 135 15.90 -13.56 -1.17
N GLY A 136 15.09 -14.25 -1.98
CA GLY A 136 13.84 -13.74 -2.54
C GLY A 136 12.74 -13.46 -1.51
N ARG A 137 12.99 -13.73 -0.22
CA ARG A 137 12.06 -13.47 0.90
C ARG A 137 12.59 -12.43 1.88
N LEU A 138 13.81 -11.92 1.66
CA LEU A 138 14.48 -10.97 2.55
C LEU A 138 14.14 -9.54 2.16
N ILE A 139 13.77 -8.76 3.18
CA ILE A 139 13.53 -7.33 3.13
C ILE A 139 14.65 -6.67 3.93
N GLN A 140 15.43 -5.79 3.28
CA GLN A 140 16.54 -5.07 3.93
C GLN A 140 16.03 -3.74 4.51
N PRO A 141 16.11 -3.52 5.83
CA PRO A 141 15.99 -2.18 6.39
C PRO A 141 17.08 -1.25 5.86
N VAL A 142 16.69 -0.05 5.45
CA VAL A 142 17.59 1.01 5.00
C VAL A 142 17.21 2.31 5.70
N ILE A 143 18.21 3.10 6.07
CA ILE A 143 18.01 4.37 6.78
C ILE A 143 18.49 5.50 5.87
N VAL A 144 17.60 6.42 5.54
CA VAL A 144 17.92 7.59 4.73
C VAL A 144 18.04 8.84 5.59
N SER A 145 18.92 9.76 5.18
CA SER A 145 19.07 11.06 5.82
C SER A 145 19.28 12.14 4.78
N ALA A 146 18.57 13.26 4.91
CA ALA A 146 18.79 14.44 4.07
C ALA A 146 20.11 15.16 4.40
N ARG A 147 20.73 14.86 5.56
CA ARG A 147 21.97 15.49 6.05
C ARG A 147 23.25 14.80 5.58
N VAL A 148 23.13 13.61 4.97
CA VAL A 148 24.27 12.80 4.55
C VAL A 148 24.51 13.01 3.06
N GLU A 149 25.76 13.28 2.66
CA GLU A 149 26.15 13.43 1.26
C GLU A 149 26.27 12.06 0.56
N ASP A 150 26.95 11.10 1.21
CA ASP A 150 27.11 9.72 0.72
C ASP A 150 26.59 8.70 1.75
N ARG A 151 27.47 8.20 2.62
CA ARG A 151 27.15 7.25 3.69
C ARG A 151 27.73 7.74 5.01
N GLU A 152 26.96 7.61 6.08
CA GLU A 152 27.40 7.91 7.44
C GLU A 152 27.19 6.69 8.33
N ARG A 153 28.27 6.16 8.90
CA ARG A 153 28.16 5.07 9.88
C ARG A 153 27.51 5.56 11.17
N VAL A 154 26.64 4.74 11.73
CA VAL A 154 25.97 5.06 12.99
C VAL A 154 26.96 4.89 14.15
N PRO A 155 27.10 5.89 15.04
CA PRO A 155 27.91 5.76 16.24
C PRO A 155 27.49 4.54 17.09
N ASP A 156 28.48 3.82 17.63
CA ASP A 156 28.29 2.61 18.47
C ASP A 156 27.59 1.42 17.80
N ALA A 157 27.20 1.55 16.52
CA ALA A 157 26.67 0.47 15.68
C ALA A 157 27.22 0.63 14.24
N PRO A 158 28.53 0.45 14.02
CA PRO A 158 29.19 0.77 12.75
C PRO A 158 28.79 -0.14 11.58
N PHE A 159 28.06 -1.22 11.86
CA PHE A 159 27.43 -2.09 10.86
C PHE A 159 26.11 -1.49 10.31
N LEU A 160 25.65 -0.37 10.85
CA LEU A 160 24.54 0.42 10.33
C LEU A 160 25.06 1.69 9.67
N GLU A 161 24.41 2.07 8.58
CA GLU A 161 24.70 3.29 7.84
C GLU A 161 23.42 4.11 7.61
N ARG A 162 23.57 5.42 7.60
CA ARG A 162 22.60 6.37 7.06
C ARG A 162 23.05 6.73 5.66
N LEU A 163 22.13 6.64 4.71
CA LEU A 163 22.41 6.78 3.29
C LEU A 163 21.84 8.09 2.76
N SER A 164 22.57 8.71 1.84
CA SER A 164 21.97 9.64 0.89
C SER A 164 21.07 8.88 -0.10
N ILE A 165 20.19 9.59 -0.81
CA ILE A 165 19.33 8.97 -1.83
C ILE A 165 20.17 8.38 -2.97
N THR A 166 21.31 9.00 -3.30
CA THR A 166 22.22 8.51 -4.33
C THR A 166 22.78 7.13 -3.97
N GLU A 167 23.23 6.96 -2.73
CA GLU A 167 23.76 5.67 -2.25
C GLU A 167 22.65 4.64 -2.09
N LEU A 168 21.48 5.04 -1.60
CA LEU A 168 20.30 4.17 -1.55
C LEU A 168 19.96 3.59 -2.94
N VAL A 169 20.00 4.41 -3.99
CA VAL A 169 19.71 3.97 -5.36
C VAL A 169 20.75 2.96 -5.87
N ARG A 170 22.02 3.10 -5.47
CA ARG A 170 23.06 2.11 -5.78
C ARG A 170 22.75 0.78 -5.09
N ASP A 171 22.45 0.83 -3.79
CA ASP A 171 22.10 -0.36 -3.01
C ASP A 171 20.83 -1.02 -3.53
N ALA A 172 19.84 -0.25 -3.98
CA ALA A 172 18.61 -0.78 -4.57
C ALA A 172 18.86 -1.56 -5.86
N ARG A 173 19.77 -1.09 -6.72
CA ARG A 173 20.14 -1.82 -7.95
C ARG A 173 20.86 -3.12 -7.64
N GLU A 174 21.76 -3.10 -6.67
CA GLU A 174 22.46 -4.30 -6.20
C GLU A 174 21.47 -5.31 -5.59
N ALA A 175 20.65 -4.86 -4.64
CA ALA A 175 19.62 -5.66 -3.99
C ALA A 175 18.65 -6.30 -5.01
N SER A 176 18.18 -5.50 -5.98
CA SER A 176 17.31 -5.99 -7.05
C SER A 176 18.00 -7.02 -7.93
N SER A 177 19.27 -6.83 -8.26
CA SER A 177 20.05 -7.76 -9.09
C SER A 177 20.33 -9.07 -8.37
N ALA A 178 20.51 -9.02 -7.05
CA ALA A 178 20.66 -10.19 -6.19
C ALA A 178 19.34 -10.89 -5.86
N GLY A 179 18.21 -10.29 -6.23
CA GLY A 179 16.88 -10.89 -6.05
C GLY A 179 16.29 -10.72 -4.65
N LEU A 180 16.69 -9.69 -3.89
CA LEU A 180 16.02 -9.34 -2.63
C LEU A 180 14.53 -9.05 -2.86
N ALA A 181 13.70 -9.36 -1.86
CA ALA A 181 12.27 -9.08 -1.93
C ALA A 181 11.99 -7.57 -1.95
N GLY A 182 12.72 -6.81 -1.15
CA GLY A 182 12.47 -5.37 -1.03
C GLY A 182 13.30 -4.66 0.02
N PHE A 183 13.03 -3.37 0.17
CA PHE A 183 13.55 -2.52 1.24
C PHE A 183 12.46 -2.11 2.23
N LEU A 184 12.85 -1.91 3.49
CA LEU A 184 12.04 -1.20 4.49
C LEU A 184 12.72 0.13 4.81
N ILE A 185 12.12 1.24 4.35
CA ILE A 185 12.73 2.57 4.44
C ILE A 185 12.38 3.22 5.79
N PHE A 186 13.42 3.68 6.49
CA PHE A 186 13.36 4.53 7.67
C PHE A 186 14.06 5.86 7.40
N ALA A 187 13.73 6.91 8.15
CA ALA A 187 14.48 8.17 8.13
C ALA A 187 15.19 8.46 9.44
N ALA A 188 16.41 8.96 9.34
CA ALA A 188 17.03 9.78 10.38
C ALA A 188 16.58 11.22 10.16
N SER A 189 15.62 11.67 10.99
CA SER A 189 14.98 12.97 10.84
C SER A 189 15.98 14.12 11.01
N ASP A 190 15.87 15.16 10.20
CA ASP A 190 16.67 16.39 10.31
C ASP A 190 15.96 17.49 11.12
N ARG A 191 14.63 17.44 11.17
CA ARG A 191 13.77 18.31 11.98
C ARG A 191 12.82 17.47 12.81
N LYS A 192 12.53 17.92 14.04
CA LYS A 192 11.57 17.27 14.94
C LYS A 192 10.66 18.29 15.58
N ASP A 193 9.40 17.92 15.73
CA ASP A 193 8.38 18.74 16.38
C ASP A 193 7.37 17.84 17.12
N GLU A 194 6.61 18.42 18.05
CA GLU A 194 5.66 17.69 18.90
C GLU A 194 4.50 17.03 18.15
N LEU A 195 4.31 17.36 16.87
CA LEU A 195 3.24 16.84 16.02
C LEU A 195 3.77 15.85 14.97
N ALA A 196 5.09 15.73 14.78
CA ALA A 196 5.72 15.00 13.67
C ALA A 196 5.29 15.52 12.28
N LEU A 197 5.28 16.84 12.04
CA LEU A 197 4.82 17.43 10.75
C LEU A 197 5.65 16.97 9.57
N LEU A 198 6.97 16.90 9.75
CA LEU A 198 7.90 16.50 8.71
C LEU A 198 7.57 15.12 8.11
N ALA A 199 7.08 14.18 8.93
CA ALA A 199 6.78 12.82 8.49
C ALA A 199 5.71 12.75 7.38
N SER A 200 4.84 13.75 7.31
CA SER A 200 3.73 13.87 6.36
C SER A 200 3.99 14.92 5.26
N GLU A 201 5.21 15.45 5.15
CA GLU A 201 5.58 16.36 4.05
C GLU A 201 5.83 15.57 2.76
N ARG A 202 5.28 16.05 1.63
CA ARG A 202 5.37 15.34 0.33
C ARG A 202 6.80 15.24 -0.21
N ASP A 203 7.65 16.20 0.13
CA ASP A 203 9.05 16.28 -0.25
C ASP A 203 9.99 15.74 0.84
N HIS A 204 9.44 15.10 1.88
CA HIS A 204 10.21 14.44 2.91
C HIS A 204 11.18 13.39 2.32
N VAL A 205 12.31 13.15 2.98
CA VAL A 205 13.37 12.26 2.49
C VAL A 205 12.87 10.84 2.23
N VAL A 206 11.91 10.33 3.02
CA VAL A 206 11.30 9.01 2.79
C VAL A 206 10.52 8.98 1.48
N ALA A 207 9.66 9.97 1.22
CA ALA A 207 8.89 10.05 -0.02
C ALA A 207 9.80 10.12 -1.25
N ARG A 208 10.84 10.96 -1.19
CA ARG A 208 11.86 11.07 -2.24
C ARG A 208 12.63 9.77 -2.43
N ALA A 209 12.98 9.09 -1.35
CA ALA A 209 13.70 7.82 -1.38
C ALA A 209 12.85 6.71 -2.04
N ILE A 210 11.56 6.61 -1.70
CA ILE A 210 10.62 5.68 -2.34
C ILE A 210 10.61 5.94 -3.84
N HIS A 211 10.34 7.18 -4.27
CA HIS A 211 10.27 7.54 -5.68
C HIS A 211 11.58 7.18 -6.43
N ALA A 212 12.73 7.57 -5.88
CA ALA A 212 14.03 7.31 -6.50
C ALA A 212 14.33 5.80 -6.64
N VAL A 213 13.95 4.99 -5.65
CA VAL A 213 14.13 3.53 -5.74
C VAL A 213 13.16 2.91 -6.75
N LYS A 214 11.88 3.33 -6.77
CA LYS A 214 10.91 2.82 -7.75
C LYS A 214 11.33 3.14 -9.18
N ASP A 215 11.96 4.30 -9.42
CA ASP A 215 12.49 4.66 -10.73
C ASP A 215 13.72 3.82 -11.12
N ALA A 216 14.62 3.56 -10.17
CA ALA A 216 15.89 2.90 -10.45
C ALA A 216 15.84 1.37 -10.43
N ALA A 217 14.92 0.79 -9.65
CA ALA A 217 14.76 -0.64 -9.40
C ALA A 217 13.26 -0.99 -9.20
N PRO A 218 12.42 -0.88 -10.24
CA PRO A 218 10.96 -1.03 -10.12
C PRO A 218 10.49 -2.40 -9.62
N ASP A 219 11.30 -3.44 -9.81
CA ASP A 219 11.04 -4.81 -9.36
C ASP A 219 11.36 -5.05 -7.88
N LEU A 220 12.09 -4.13 -7.22
CA LEU A 220 12.36 -4.18 -5.78
C LEU A 220 11.17 -3.57 -5.03
N ALA A 221 10.56 -4.33 -4.13
CA ALA A 221 9.42 -3.85 -3.37
C ALA A 221 9.83 -2.85 -2.28
N ILE A 222 8.98 -1.88 -1.98
CA ILE A 222 9.22 -0.87 -0.94
C ILE A 222 8.18 -0.98 0.16
N ALA A 223 8.62 -1.42 1.34
CA ALA A 223 7.89 -1.27 2.58
C ALA A 223 8.28 0.04 3.29
N THR A 224 7.35 0.63 4.03
CA THR A 224 7.62 1.85 4.80
C THR A 224 7.16 1.72 6.25
N ASP A 225 7.96 2.28 7.15
CA ASP A 225 7.56 2.50 8.53
C ASP A 225 6.61 3.70 8.63
N VAL A 226 5.43 3.50 9.22
CA VAL A 226 4.45 4.56 9.46
C VAL A 226 4.37 4.80 10.97
N CYS A 227 5.16 5.75 11.46
CA CYS A 227 5.28 6.06 12.88
C CYS A 227 5.71 7.52 13.10
N VAL A 228 5.56 8.02 14.33
CA VAL A 228 5.95 9.38 14.73
C VAL A 228 7.23 9.43 15.57
N CYS A 229 7.78 8.29 15.98
CA CYS A 229 8.88 8.25 16.95
C CYS A 229 10.20 8.84 16.45
N ALA A 230 10.48 8.75 15.15
CA ALA A 230 11.68 9.35 14.56
C ALA A 230 11.58 10.88 14.42
N TYR A 231 10.36 11.42 14.48
CA TYR A 231 10.05 12.80 14.10
C TYR A 231 9.63 13.69 15.28
N THR A 232 9.50 13.10 16.47
CA THR A 232 9.14 13.81 17.70
C THR A 232 10.35 13.95 18.62
N PRO A 233 10.48 15.05 19.37
CA PRO A 233 11.55 15.21 20.36
C PRO A 233 11.50 14.11 21.42
N HIS A 234 10.31 13.68 21.84
CA HIS A 234 10.15 12.68 22.91
C HIS A 234 10.38 11.22 22.49
N GLY A 235 10.45 10.89 21.19
CA GLY A 235 10.77 9.54 20.71
C GLY A 235 9.71 8.45 20.95
N GLN A 236 8.57 8.80 21.54
CA GLN A 236 7.38 7.94 21.69
C GLN A 236 6.68 7.69 20.36
N CYS A 237 5.97 6.56 20.26
CA CYS A 237 5.18 6.21 19.08
C CYS A 237 3.76 6.85 19.08
N VAL A 238 3.52 7.80 19.99
CA VAL A 238 2.25 8.51 20.16
C VAL A 238 2.55 9.99 20.38
N LEU A 239 1.69 10.85 19.83
CA LEU A 239 1.70 12.28 20.10
C LEU A 239 1.07 12.56 21.47
N PHE A 240 1.36 13.73 22.03
CA PHE A 240 0.76 14.15 23.30
C PHE A 240 -0.11 15.40 23.12
N ALA A 241 -1.19 15.47 23.88
CA ALA A 241 -2.00 16.67 24.05
C ALA A 241 -2.30 16.83 25.54
N GLU A 242 -2.09 18.04 26.07
CA GLU A 242 -2.33 18.35 27.49
C GLU A 242 -1.59 17.39 28.45
N GLY A 243 -0.39 16.96 28.06
CA GLY A 243 0.44 16.04 28.85
C GLY A 243 -0.02 14.58 28.86
N GLN A 244 -1.01 14.21 28.04
CA GLN A 244 -1.53 12.84 27.93
C GLN A 244 -1.35 12.30 26.50
N ALA A 245 -1.28 10.97 26.38
CA ALA A 245 -1.19 10.32 25.08
C ALA A 245 -2.44 10.61 24.23
N ASN A 246 -2.23 11.23 23.06
CA ASN A 246 -3.28 11.57 22.12
C ASN A 246 -3.35 10.53 20.99
N VAL A 247 -4.01 9.41 21.26
CA VAL A 247 -4.16 8.32 20.28
C VAL A 247 -4.90 8.80 19.03
N ALA A 248 -6.00 9.53 19.17
CA ALA A 248 -6.79 10.00 18.03
C ALA A 248 -5.97 10.90 17.09
N GLY A 249 -5.34 11.95 17.62
CA GLY A 249 -4.49 12.83 16.82
C GLY A 249 -3.28 12.12 16.23
N THR A 250 -2.77 11.08 16.91
CA THR A 250 -1.70 10.26 16.32
C THR A 250 -2.23 9.45 15.14
N LEU A 251 -3.40 8.81 15.24
CA LEU A 251 -3.99 8.05 14.14
C LEU A 251 -4.25 8.93 12.90
N ASP A 252 -4.64 10.18 13.10
CA ASP A 252 -4.79 11.17 12.03
C ASP A 252 -3.43 11.47 11.36
N ARG A 253 -2.38 11.71 12.16
CA ARG A 253 -1.03 11.90 11.62
C ARG A 253 -0.50 10.67 10.89
N LEU A 254 -0.73 9.46 11.40
CA LEU A 254 -0.33 8.22 10.71
C LEU A 254 -1.07 8.05 9.38
N ALA A 255 -2.32 8.49 9.28
CA ALA A 255 -3.06 8.51 8.01
C ALA A 255 -2.45 9.48 7.00
N GLU A 256 -2.03 10.68 7.42
CA GLU A 256 -1.35 11.65 6.58
C GLU A 256 -0.01 11.11 6.05
N ILE A 257 0.81 10.53 6.92
CA ILE A 257 2.09 9.88 6.55
C ILE A 257 1.85 8.77 5.53
N ALA A 258 0.87 7.91 5.79
CA ALA A 258 0.52 6.80 4.92
C ALA A 258 0.07 7.24 3.53
N ALA A 259 -0.70 8.33 3.44
CA ALA A 259 -1.11 8.91 2.17
C ALA A 259 0.10 9.40 1.36
N VAL A 260 1.07 10.07 2.01
CA VAL A 260 2.31 10.50 1.36
C VAL A 260 3.14 9.32 0.88
N HIS A 261 3.33 8.30 1.71
CA HIS A 261 4.09 7.10 1.32
C HIS A 261 3.41 6.33 0.17
N ALA A 262 2.08 6.25 0.18
CA ALA A 262 1.29 5.64 -0.89
C ALA A 262 1.46 6.41 -2.22
N ASP A 263 1.33 7.75 -2.18
CA ASP A 263 1.52 8.64 -3.33
C ASP A 263 2.94 8.50 -3.93
N ALA A 264 3.95 8.37 -3.07
CA ALA A 264 5.33 8.16 -3.49
C ALA A 264 5.62 6.79 -4.13
N GLY A 265 4.70 5.81 -4.00
CA GLY A 265 4.81 4.49 -4.61
C GLY A 265 5.21 3.36 -3.67
N ALA A 266 4.98 3.51 -2.36
CA ALA A 266 5.17 2.39 -1.43
C ALA A 266 4.31 1.18 -1.83
N ASP A 267 4.87 -0.02 -1.66
CA ASP A 267 4.25 -1.30 -1.96
C ASP A 267 3.69 -1.98 -0.69
N LEU A 268 4.11 -1.56 0.51
CA LEU A 268 3.61 -2.04 1.81
C LEU A 268 3.73 -0.95 2.89
N LEU A 269 2.68 -0.78 3.70
CA LEU A 269 2.70 0.12 4.85
C LEU A 269 2.73 -0.66 6.17
N ILE A 270 3.59 -0.26 7.10
CA ILE A 270 3.76 -0.92 8.40
C ILE A 270 3.58 0.11 9.54
N PRO A 271 2.39 0.23 10.16
CA PRO A 271 2.21 1.05 11.36
C PRO A 271 2.89 0.39 12.56
N SER A 272 4.11 0.81 12.89
CA SER A 272 4.95 0.14 13.90
C SER A 272 4.72 0.60 15.35
N GLY A 273 3.86 1.60 15.55
CA GLY A 273 3.62 2.24 16.85
C GLY A 273 2.75 1.47 17.83
N MET A 274 2.18 0.32 17.43
CA MET A 274 1.30 -0.53 18.27
C MET A 274 0.00 0.13 18.75
N LEU A 275 -0.37 1.28 18.18
CA LEU A 275 -1.63 1.96 18.49
C LEU A 275 -2.83 1.18 17.94
N GLU A 276 -3.83 0.98 18.79
CA GLU A 276 -5.09 0.38 18.36
C GLU A 276 -5.77 1.27 17.30
N GLY A 277 -6.29 0.65 16.24
CA GLY A 277 -6.95 1.36 15.15
C GLY A 277 -6.04 1.83 14.03
N SER A 278 -4.71 1.70 14.16
CA SER A 278 -3.74 2.10 13.12
C SER A 278 -4.04 1.47 11.76
N VAL A 279 -4.29 0.16 11.70
CA VAL A 279 -4.62 -0.54 10.45
C VAL A 279 -5.86 0.06 9.77
N ARG A 280 -6.92 0.34 10.54
CA ARG A 280 -8.16 0.93 10.01
C ARG A 280 -7.94 2.37 9.54
N SER A 281 -7.17 3.15 10.30
CA SER A 281 -6.82 4.53 9.94
C SER A 281 -6.08 4.58 8.60
N LEU A 282 -4.98 3.81 8.50
CA LEU A 282 -4.20 3.70 7.27
C LEU A 282 -5.04 3.20 6.10
N ARG A 283 -5.87 2.15 6.31
CA ARG A 283 -6.74 1.60 5.27
C ARG A 283 -7.70 2.65 4.73
N SER A 284 -8.29 3.45 5.61
CA SER A 284 -9.21 4.53 5.22
C SER A 284 -8.47 5.61 4.42
N ALA A 285 -7.28 6.01 4.87
CA ALA A 285 -6.45 7.01 4.22
C ALA A 285 -6.03 6.60 2.79
N VAL A 286 -5.46 5.40 2.62
CA VAL A 286 -5.00 4.94 1.30
C VAL A 286 -6.15 4.66 0.36
N SER A 287 -7.32 4.24 0.87
CA SER A 287 -8.52 4.09 0.05
C SER A 287 -9.05 5.43 -0.44
N ALA A 288 -9.06 6.46 0.42
CA ALA A 288 -9.42 7.83 0.04
C ALA A 288 -8.43 8.45 -0.95
N ALA A 289 -7.15 8.05 -0.87
CA ALA A 289 -6.11 8.42 -1.83
C ALA A 289 -6.15 7.62 -3.15
N GLY A 290 -7.17 6.76 -3.36
CA GLY A 290 -7.30 5.99 -4.60
C GLY A 290 -6.39 4.77 -4.71
N ARG A 291 -5.81 4.32 -3.59
CA ARG A 291 -4.91 3.15 -3.49
C ARG A 291 -5.48 2.04 -2.57
N PRO A 292 -6.75 1.60 -2.76
CA PRO A 292 -7.38 0.60 -1.89
C PRO A 292 -6.69 -0.78 -1.95
N GLU A 293 -5.87 -1.04 -2.96
CA GLU A 293 -5.09 -2.26 -3.16
C GLU A 293 -3.81 -2.31 -2.33
N LEU A 294 -3.29 -1.17 -1.83
CA LEU A 294 -2.03 -1.12 -1.10
C LEU A 294 -2.12 -1.95 0.20
N PRO A 295 -1.30 -3.01 0.38
CA PRO A 295 -1.35 -3.82 1.59
C PRO A 295 -0.84 -3.08 2.83
N ILE A 296 -1.37 -3.45 3.99
CA ILE A 296 -0.95 -2.95 5.32
C ILE A 296 -0.58 -4.16 6.19
N ALA A 297 0.64 -4.19 6.72
CA ALA A 297 1.06 -5.23 7.66
C ALA A 297 1.04 -4.70 9.10
N ALA A 298 0.31 -5.38 9.97
CA ALA A 298 0.20 -4.98 11.36
C ALA A 298 1.43 -5.41 12.17
N MET A 299 1.97 -4.49 12.97
CA MET A 299 3.05 -4.80 13.88
C MET A 299 2.54 -5.54 15.13
N VAL A 300 3.27 -6.58 15.53
CA VAL A 300 3.18 -7.27 16.83
C VAL A 300 4.56 -7.16 17.46
N LYS A 301 4.73 -6.13 18.27
CA LYS A 301 6.01 -5.75 18.87
C LYS A 301 6.03 -6.12 20.34
N LEU A 302 7.05 -6.86 20.74
CA LEU A 302 7.30 -7.20 22.13
C LEU A 302 7.99 -6.06 22.87
N ASP A 303 7.90 -6.02 24.19
CA ASP A 303 8.63 -5.07 25.04
C ASP A 303 10.10 -5.51 25.21
N SER A 304 10.83 -5.49 24.11
CA SER A 304 12.22 -5.94 24.04
C SER A 304 13.21 -4.80 24.20
N VAL A 305 14.39 -5.13 24.73
CA VAL A 305 15.58 -4.26 24.76
C VAL A 305 16.34 -4.23 23.42
N LEU A 306 16.03 -5.14 22.50
CA LEU A 306 16.72 -5.32 21.20
C LEU A 306 16.29 -4.28 20.14
N TYR A 307 16.13 -3.02 20.55
CA TYR A 307 15.77 -1.89 19.68
C TYR A 307 16.77 -0.73 19.77
N GLY A 308 17.85 -0.90 20.53
CA GLY A 308 18.79 0.16 20.87
C GLY A 308 19.52 0.68 19.65
N ALA A 309 20.19 -0.21 18.91
CA ALA A 309 20.97 0.16 17.73
C ALA A 309 20.13 0.89 16.67
N HIS A 310 18.91 0.39 16.42
CA HIS A 310 17.99 1.04 15.49
C HIS A 310 17.57 2.44 15.93
N ARG A 311 17.29 2.65 17.24
CA ARG A 311 16.94 3.98 17.75
C ARG A 311 18.07 4.98 17.56
N THR A 312 19.31 4.57 17.82
CA THR A 312 20.50 5.40 17.54
C THR A 312 20.60 5.73 16.05
N ALA A 313 20.35 4.75 15.20
CA ALA A 313 20.45 4.89 13.74
C ALA A 313 19.48 5.92 13.17
N VAL A 314 18.22 5.93 13.64
CA VAL A 314 17.19 6.91 13.24
C VAL A 314 17.19 8.18 14.11
N GLU A 315 18.19 8.32 14.98
CA GLU A 315 18.32 9.42 15.96
C GLU A 315 17.11 9.59 16.88
N SER A 316 16.33 8.52 17.13
CA SER A 316 15.26 8.55 18.12
C SER A 316 15.84 8.57 19.52
N ILE A 317 15.29 9.41 20.40
CA ILE A 317 15.65 9.39 21.82
C ILE A 317 15.27 8.02 22.43
N PRO A 318 16.09 7.46 23.33
CA PRO A 318 15.73 6.29 24.12
C PRO A 318 14.45 6.52 24.92
N VAL A 319 13.55 5.53 24.90
CA VAL A 319 12.30 5.58 25.68
C VAL A 319 12.49 4.71 26.92
N THR A 320 12.45 5.32 28.09
CA THR A 320 12.54 4.65 29.39
C THR A 320 11.17 4.21 29.90
N GLU A 321 10.14 5.04 29.71
CA GLU A 321 8.75 4.73 30.03
C GLU A 321 7.88 4.89 28.77
N ARG A 322 7.14 3.85 28.41
CA ARG A 322 6.33 3.84 27.17
C ARG A 322 4.91 4.30 27.44
N ALA A 323 4.44 5.27 26.66
CA ALA A 323 3.04 5.69 26.69
C ALA A 323 2.09 4.66 26.02
N VAL A 324 2.61 3.86 25.08
CA VAL A 324 1.86 2.78 24.42
C VAL A 324 2.43 1.43 24.87
N PRO A 325 1.65 0.59 25.57
CA PRO A 325 2.09 -0.73 25.99
C PRO A 325 2.44 -1.63 24.78
N LEU A 326 3.50 -2.41 24.94
CA LEU A 326 3.90 -3.46 24.01
C LEU A 326 3.50 -4.84 24.56
N VAL A 327 3.64 -5.89 23.75
CA VAL A 327 3.40 -7.25 24.22
C VAL A 327 4.52 -7.62 25.20
N ALA A 328 4.19 -8.05 26.42
CA ALA A 328 5.21 -8.47 27.38
C ALA A 328 6.02 -9.65 26.83
N VAL A 329 7.32 -9.68 27.11
CA VAL A 329 8.24 -10.68 26.53
C VAL A 329 7.98 -12.10 27.00
N ASP A 330 7.43 -12.26 28.20
CA ASP A 330 7.04 -13.51 28.82
C ASP A 330 5.56 -13.88 28.58
N ASP A 331 4.80 -13.01 27.91
CA ASP A 331 3.41 -13.29 27.54
C ASP A 331 3.36 -14.25 26.34
N ARG A 332 3.18 -15.52 26.70
CA ARG A 332 3.09 -16.67 25.82
C ARG A 332 1.99 -16.57 24.74
N ASP A 333 0.89 -15.86 25.02
CA ASP A 333 -0.30 -15.77 24.16
C ASP A 333 -0.60 -14.35 23.67
N GLY A 334 0.08 -13.34 24.20
CA GLY A 334 -0.13 -11.93 23.87
C GLY A 334 0.10 -11.62 22.39
N ALA A 335 1.17 -12.17 21.81
CA ALA A 335 1.47 -11.99 20.38
C ALA A 335 0.36 -12.57 19.48
N ARG A 336 -0.13 -13.77 19.80
CA ARG A 336 -1.24 -14.44 19.11
C ARG A 336 -2.53 -13.63 19.22
N THR A 337 -2.85 -13.17 20.43
CA THR A 337 -4.05 -12.36 20.69
C THR A 337 -3.99 -11.04 19.92
N ARG A 338 -2.84 -10.37 19.91
CA ARG A 338 -2.65 -9.13 19.16
C ARG A 338 -2.78 -9.35 17.66
N ALA A 339 -2.08 -10.34 17.11
CA ALA A 339 -2.14 -10.69 15.68
C ALA A 339 -3.59 -10.93 15.21
N SER A 340 -4.34 -11.74 15.96
CA SER A 340 -5.74 -12.06 15.63
C SER A 340 -6.62 -10.81 15.58
N ARG A 341 -6.43 -9.86 16.52
CA ARG A 341 -7.18 -8.58 16.54
C ARG A 341 -6.83 -7.70 15.34
N GLU A 342 -5.57 -7.62 14.97
CA GLU A 342 -5.12 -6.80 13.85
C GLU A 342 -5.59 -7.35 12.50
N VAL A 343 -5.58 -8.68 12.34
CA VAL A 343 -6.15 -9.34 11.15
C VAL A 343 -7.65 -9.07 11.07
N ALA A 344 -8.38 -9.17 12.18
CA ALA A 344 -9.80 -8.81 12.23
C ALA A 344 -10.04 -7.31 11.94
N ALA A 345 -9.07 -6.44 12.21
CA ALA A 345 -9.10 -5.02 11.86
C ALA A 345 -8.77 -4.73 10.38
N GLY A 346 -8.42 -5.77 9.59
CA GLY A 346 -8.19 -5.68 8.15
C GLY A 346 -6.72 -5.68 7.73
N ALA A 347 -5.80 -6.15 8.59
CA ALA A 347 -4.39 -6.28 8.23
C ALA A 347 -4.21 -7.35 7.14
N ASP A 348 -3.36 -7.05 6.15
CA ASP A 348 -3.05 -7.94 5.04
C ASP A 348 -1.87 -8.88 5.34
N ALA A 349 -1.10 -8.58 6.41
CA ALA A 349 -0.04 -9.41 6.97
C ALA A 349 0.23 -9.02 8.44
N VAL A 350 1.03 -9.82 9.13
CA VAL A 350 1.47 -9.57 10.51
C VAL A 350 2.99 -9.52 10.54
N VAL A 351 3.56 -8.54 11.24
CA VAL A 351 5.01 -8.43 11.48
C VAL A 351 5.27 -8.75 12.95
N LEU A 352 6.06 -9.77 13.25
CA LEU A 352 6.46 -10.11 14.62
C LEU A 352 7.89 -9.61 14.88
N LYS A 353 8.07 -8.83 15.96
CA LYS A 353 9.32 -8.12 16.26
C LYS A 353 9.63 -8.17 17.76
N PRO A 354 10.82 -8.61 18.22
CA PRO A 354 11.98 -9.09 17.46
C PRO A 354 11.75 -10.44 16.78
N GLY A 355 12.70 -10.92 15.98
CA GLY A 355 12.51 -12.10 15.12
C GLY A 355 13.22 -13.36 15.61
N LEU A 356 14.52 -13.26 15.93
CA LEU A 356 15.35 -14.39 16.32
C LEU A 356 14.93 -14.94 17.69
N VAL A 357 14.68 -14.07 18.66
CA VAL A 357 14.37 -14.47 20.04
C VAL A 357 12.90 -14.88 20.27
N THR A 358 12.10 -14.98 19.21
CA THR A 358 10.65 -15.15 19.29
C THR A 358 10.10 -16.22 18.33
N LEU A 359 10.96 -17.14 17.85
CA LEU A 359 10.58 -18.17 16.89
C LEU A 359 9.43 -19.07 17.36
N ASP A 360 9.30 -19.27 18.67
CA ASP A 360 8.17 -19.99 19.27
C ASP A 360 6.86 -19.20 19.13
N LEU A 361 6.90 -17.87 19.22
CA LEU A 361 5.76 -16.99 18.96
C LEU A 361 5.42 -16.91 17.48
N VAL A 362 6.43 -16.93 16.59
CA VAL A 362 6.21 -17.03 15.13
C VAL A 362 5.38 -18.27 14.80
N THR A 363 5.73 -19.41 15.40
CA THR A 363 4.96 -20.67 15.25
C THR A 363 3.52 -20.49 15.69
N ARG A 364 3.29 -19.99 16.91
CA ARG A 364 1.91 -19.81 17.45
C ARG A 364 1.08 -18.84 16.63
N VAL A 365 1.68 -17.75 16.17
CA VAL A 365 0.97 -16.75 15.37
C VAL A 365 0.59 -17.36 14.02
N SER A 366 1.52 -18.05 13.35
CA SER A 366 1.26 -18.68 12.05
C SER A 366 0.15 -19.74 12.11
N GLU A 367 0.00 -20.45 13.23
CA GLU A 367 -1.10 -21.40 13.46
C GLU A 367 -2.46 -20.72 13.73
N SER A 368 -2.47 -19.42 14.04
CA SER A 368 -3.66 -18.70 14.51
C SER A 368 -4.27 -17.71 13.53
N VAL A 369 -3.52 -17.29 12.52
CA VAL A 369 -3.97 -16.31 11.52
C VAL A 369 -3.83 -16.85 10.12
N ASP A 370 -4.72 -16.44 9.22
CA ASP A 370 -4.76 -16.82 7.81
C ASP A 370 -4.06 -15.78 6.90
N ARG A 371 -3.19 -14.95 7.48
CA ARG A 371 -2.45 -13.88 6.79
C ARG A 371 -0.95 -14.17 6.80
N PRO A 372 -0.20 -13.72 5.77
CA PRO A 372 1.24 -13.89 5.77
C PRO A 372 1.91 -13.30 7.02
N LEU A 373 2.93 -14.00 7.52
CA LEU A 373 3.71 -13.59 8.67
C LEU A 373 5.09 -13.10 8.23
N ILE A 374 5.54 -11.98 8.80
CA ILE A 374 6.85 -11.39 8.55
C ILE A 374 7.62 -11.42 9.87
N SER A 375 8.76 -12.09 9.92
CA SER A 375 9.63 -12.05 11.10
C SER A 375 10.65 -10.93 10.96
N PHE A 376 10.69 -10.01 11.93
CA PHE A 376 11.60 -8.85 11.92
C PHE A 376 12.77 -9.08 12.87
N PHE A 377 13.91 -9.46 12.28
CA PHE A 377 15.23 -9.50 12.91
C PHE A 377 15.76 -8.07 13.10
N THR A 378 15.90 -7.65 14.35
CA THR A 378 16.28 -6.27 14.67
C THR A 378 17.75 -6.00 14.36
N ALA A 379 18.13 -4.71 14.32
CA ALA A 379 19.54 -4.34 14.16
C ALA A 379 20.42 -4.96 15.26
N ASP A 380 19.91 -5.00 16.49
CA ASP A 380 20.58 -5.59 17.64
C ASP A 380 20.72 -7.12 17.52
N GLU A 381 19.78 -7.80 16.86
CA GLU A 381 19.91 -9.24 16.53
C GLU A 381 20.92 -9.49 15.41
N HIS A 382 20.97 -8.60 14.40
CA HIS A 382 21.98 -8.66 13.34
C HIS A 382 23.40 -8.47 13.90
N ALA A 383 23.57 -7.61 14.91
CA ALA A 383 24.87 -7.34 15.54
C ALA A 383 25.57 -8.60 16.08
N PHE A 384 24.83 -9.67 16.40
CA PHE A 384 25.41 -10.96 16.81
C PHE A 384 26.30 -11.58 15.73
N PHE A 385 26.05 -11.23 14.46
CA PHE A 385 26.74 -11.77 13.29
C PHE A 385 27.77 -10.79 12.70
N THR A 386 27.96 -9.62 13.32
CA THR A 386 28.94 -8.62 12.86
C THR A 386 30.19 -8.55 13.76
N ALA A 387 30.29 -9.41 14.76
CA ALA A 387 31.26 -9.31 15.85
C ALA A 387 32.60 -10.06 15.63
N SER A 388 32.80 -10.72 14.49
CA SER A 388 34.03 -11.48 14.18
C SER A 388 34.57 -11.16 12.80
N ASP A 389 35.89 -11.21 12.66
CA ASP A 389 36.61 -11.04 11.39
C ASP A 389 36.41 -12.23 10.43
N ASP A 390 35.95 -13.39 10.92
CA ASP A 390 35.56 -14.54 10.08
C ASP A 390 34.13 -14.40 9.55
N SER A 391 33.94 -13.39 8.70
CA SER A 391 32.64 -12.94 8.19
C SER A 391 31.82 -13.99 7.45
N ARG A 392 32.46 -14.99 6.81
CA ARG A 392 31.72 -16.03 6.07
C ARG A 392 30.95 -16.97 6.99
N SER A 393 31.59 -17.42 8.07
CA SER A 393 30.96 -18.30 9.06
C SER A 393 29.75 -17.64 9.73
N LEU A 394 29.84 -16.33 9.99
CA LEU A 394 28.73 -15.59 10.61
C LEU A 394 27.57 -15.29 9.65
N ALA A 395 27.84 -15.00 8.37
CA ALA A 395 26.78 -14.85 7.37
C ALA A 395 26.01 -16.17 7.16
N ASP A 396 26.72 -17.31 7.15
CA ASP A 396 26.09 -18.64 7.12
C ASP A 396 25.24 -18.90 8.37
N ALA A 397 25.76 -18.56 9.55
CA ALA A 397 25.01 -18.68 10.80
C ALA A 397 23.74 -17.81 10.79
N GLU A 398 23.83 -16.57 10.31
CA GLU A 398 22.67 -15.69 10.18
C GLU A 398 21.63 -16.28 9.21
N ARG A 399 22.05 -16.78 8.05
CA ARG A 399 21.17 -17.49 7.10
C ARG A 399 20.49 -18.71 7.71
N GLU A 400 21.18 -19.45 8.57
CA GLU A 400 20.55 -20.57 9.28
C GLU A 400 19.38 -20.09 10.16
N THR A 401 19.51 -18.93 10.81
CA THR A 401 18.42 -18.35 11.58
C THR A 401 17.23 -17.92 10.72
N PHE A 402 17.47 -17.43 9.50
CA PHE A 402 16.42 -17.12 8.53
C PHE A 402 15.64 -18.38 8.12
N ARG A 403 16.36 -19.48 7.87
CA ARG A 403 15.74 -20.80 7.61
C ARG A 403 14.97 -21.30 8.82
N ALA A 404 15.43 -21.03 10.04
CA ALA A 404 14.68 -21.35 11.26
C ALA A 404 13.37 -20.55 11.38
N ALA A 405 13.37 -19.26 11.04
CA ALA A 405 12.15 -18.45 10.98
C ALA A 405 11.17 -18.94 9.89
N ARG A 406 11.66 -19.35 8.72
CA ARG A 406 10.83 -20.00 7.69
C ARG A 406 10.20 -21.28 8.22
N ARG A 407 10.99 -22.12 8.90
CA ARG A 407 10.49 -23.36 9.53
C ARG A 407 9.45 -23.09 10.62
N ALA A 408 9.60 -21.99 11.35
CA ALA A 408 8.63 -21.54 12.34
C ALA A 408 7.35 -20.93 11.73
N GLY A 409 7.28 -20.71 10.42
CA GLY A 409 6.08 -20.24 9.73
C GLY A 409 6.09 -18.77 9.31
N ALA A 410 7.21 -18.04 9.41
CA ALA A 410 7.34 -16.71 8.82
C ALA A 410 7.42 -16.83 7.29
N ASP A 411 6.59 -16.12 6.52
CA ASP A 411 6.57 -16.11 5.04
C ASP A 411 7.64 -15.20 4.42
N LEU A 412 7.89 -14.05 5.04
CA LEU A 412 8.92 -13.07 4.67
C LEU A 412 9.75 -12.73 5.91
N LEU A 413 10.93 -12.14 5.67
CA LEU A 413 11.89 -11.83 6.72
C LEU A 413 12.40 -10.41 6.54
N ILE A 414 12.47 -9.63 7.62
CA ILE A 414 13.13 -8.33 7.64
C ILE A 414 14.43 -8.51 8.42
N SER A 415 15.59 -8.23 7.84
CA SER A 415 16.89 -8.25 8.55
C SER A 415 17.87 -7.23 7.99
N TYR A 416 18.68 -6.62 8.87
CA TYR A 416 19.80 -5.77 8.48
C TYR A 416 20.94 -6.53 7.79
N GLY A 417 21.02 -7.84 7.97
CA GLY A 417 21.97 -8.72 7.29
C GLY A 417 21.48 -9.28 5.96
N ALA A 418 20.36 -8.79 5.41
CA ALA A 418 19.80 -9.34 4.18
C ALA A 418 20.76 -9.23 2.98
N LEU A 419 21.47 -8.11 2.85
CA LEU A 419 22.52 -7.94 1.83
C LEU A 419 23.74 -8.84 2.09
N SER A 420 24.22 -8.91 3.33
CA SER A 420 25.36 -9.77 3.70
C SER A 420 25.07 -11.26 3.48
N ALA A 421 23.79 -11.66 3.54
CA ALA A 421 23.35 -13.02 3.33
C ALA A 421 23.18 -13.40 1.84
N MET A 422 23.44 -12.52 0.88
CA MET A 422 23.29 -12.78 -0.57
C MET A 422 24.37 -13.69 -1.17
N THR A 423 25.57 -13.72 -0.58
CA THR A 423 26.71 -14.50 -1.10
C THR A 423 26.56 -15.97 -0.74
N GLU A 424 26.00 -16.74 -1.68
CA GLU A 424 26.12 -18.21 -1.77
C GLU A 424 27.34 -18.62 -2.61
#